data_AF-A0A8C5KJZ9-F1
#
_entry.id   AF-A0A8C5KJZ9-F1
#
_cell.length_a   1.000
_cell.length_b   1.000
_cell.length_c   1.000
_cell.angle_alpha   90.00
_cell.angle_beta   90.00
_cell.angle_gamma   90.00
#
_symmetry.space_group_name_H-M   'P 1'
#
loop_
_entity.id
_entity.type
_entity.pdbx_description
1 polymer ?
#
loop_
_entity_poly.entity_id
_entity_poly.type
_entity_poly.pdbx_seq_one_letter_code
_entity_poly.pdbx_strand_id
1 'polypeptide(L)'
;MAEPLKEEDGDDGSGEPPGPAKAEPVHTAASVAAKNLALLKARSFDVTFDVGDEYEIIETIGNGAYGVVSSARRRLTGELAS
;
A
#
# COMPACT_ATOMS: atom_id res chain seq x y z
N MET A 1 -2.32 32.51 36.66
CA MET A 1 -2.13 33.74 35.88
C MET A 1 -2.46 33.38 34.44
N ALA A 2 -3.46 34.03 33.85
CA ALA A 2 -3.86 33.78 32.47
C ALA A 2 -3.24 34.89 31.61
N GLU A 3 -2.42 34.52 30.63
CA GLU A 3 -1.94 35.47 29.62
C GLU A 3 -2.99 35.58 28.51
N PRO A 4 -3.35 36.80 28.08
CA PRO A 4 -4.26 36.99 26.94
C PRO A 4 -3.47 36.90 25.64
N LEU A 5 -3.94 36.08 24.70
CA LEU A 5 -3.46 36.07 23.32
C LEU A 5 -3.93 37.37 22.66
N LYS A 6 -2.98 38.21 22.23
CA LYS A 6 -3.25 39.35 21.34
C LYS A 6 -3.58 38.79 19.95
N GLU A 7 -4.78 39.12 19.49
CA GLU A 7 -5.11 39.18 18.07
C GLU A 7 -4.46 40.44 17.50
N GLU A 8 -3.60 40.30 16.49
CA GLU A 8 -3.23 41.40 15.59
C GLU A 8 -3.60 40.97 14.16
N ASP A 9 -4.71 41.53 13.69
CA ASP A 9 -4.97 41.75 12.27
C ASP A 9 -4.06 42.89 11.76
N GLY A 10 -3.53 42.74 10.55
CA GLY A 10 -2.77 43.76 9.81
C GLY A 10 -1.90 43.10 8.74
N ASP A 11 -2.42 42.82 7.55
CA ASP A 11 -2.55 43.73 6.40
C ASP A 11 -1.27 43.82 5.53
N ASP A 12 -1.52 43.60 4.23
CA ASP A 12 -0.75 43.91 3.03
C ASP A 12 0.77 43.68 2.97
N GLY A 13 1.16 42.74 2.11
CA GLY A 13 2.56 42.56 1.73
C GLY A 13 2.78 41.57 0.61
N SER A 14 2.38 41.97 -0.60
CA SER A 14 2.91 41.50 -1.89
C SER A 14 2.91 39.98 -2.15
N GLY A 15 1.85 39.53 -2.81
CA GLY A 15 1.92 38.33 -3.63
C GLY A 15 2.86 38.57 -4.81
N GLU A 16 4.14 38.25 -4.65
CA GLU A 16 5.03 38.05 -5.78
C GLU A 16 4.48 36.86 -6.60
N PRO A 17 4.19 37.04 -7.91
CA PRO A 17 3.86 35.89 -8.74
C PRO A 17 5.08 34.96 -8.74
N PRO A 18 4.90 33.64 -8.57
CA PRO A 18 6.00 32.72 -8.72
C PRO A 18 6.54 32.92 -10.14
N GLY A 19 7.78 33.41 -10.24
CA GLY A 19 8.51 33.49 -11.51
C GLY A 19 8.49 32.11 -12.18
N PRO A 20 8.66 32.04 -13.52
CA PRO A 20 8.46 30.81 -14.27
C PRO A 20 9.36 29.72 -13.69
N ALA A 21 8.76 28.84 -12.89
CA ALA A 21 9.36 27.60 -12.49
C ALA A 21 9.76 26.94 -13.80
N LYS A 22 11.07 26.75 -14.01
CA LYS A 22 11.58 25.95 -15.12
C LYS A 22 10.73 24.70 -15.11
N ALA A 23 9.87 24.57 -16.12
CA ALA A 23 9.06 23.38 -16.28
C ALA A 23 10.05 22.25 -16.51
N GLU A 24 10.45 21.57 -15.44
CA GLU A 24 11.01 20.23 -15.56
C GLU A 24 10.03 19.46 -16.45
N PRO A 25 10.51 18.68 -17.42
CA PRO A 25 9.66 18.15 -18.46
C PRO A 25 8.67 17.18 -17.81
N VAL A 26 7.46 17.68 -17.53
CA VAL A 26 6.31 16.92 -17.01
C VAL A 26 6.08 15.69 -17.90
N HIS A 27 6.39 15.84 -19.20
CA HIS A 27 6.37 14.78 -20.20
C HIS A 27 7.36 13.63 -19.93
N THR A 28 8.55 13.90 -19.37
CA THR A 28 9.54 12.86 -19.05
C THR A 28 9.12 12.07 -17.82
N ALA A 29 8.65 12.74 -16.77
CA ALA A 29 8.18 12.08 -15.55
C ALA A 29 6.95 11.19 -15.82
N ALA A 30 5.98 11.69 -16.60
CA ALA A 30 4.82 10.92 -17.03
C ALA A 30 5.21 9.70 -17.90
N SER A 31 6.20 9.86 -18.78
CA SER A 31 6.73 8.77 -19.62
C SER A 31 7.42 7.68 -18.80
N VAL A 32 8.21 8.05 -17.79
CA VAL A 32 8.88 7.10 -16.89
C VAL A 32 7.84 6.35 -16.04
N ALA A 33 6.86 7.05 -15.47
CA ALA A 33 5.79 6.41 -14.71
C ALA A 33 4.99 5.40 -15.55
N ALA A 34 4.65 5.75 -16.80
CA ALA A 34 3.94 4.86 -17.70
C ALA A 34 4.75 3.60 -18.04
N LYS A 35 6.06 3.74 -18.31
CA LYS A 35 6.96 2.61 -18.55
C LYS A 35 7.07 1.69 -17.34
N ASN A 36 7.23 2.26 -16.15
CA ASN A 36 7.32 1.49 -14.91
C ASN A 36 6.01 0.74 -14.61
N LEU A 37 4.86 1.38 -14.83
CA LEU A 37 3.57 0.75 -14.68
C LEU A 37 3.37 -0.39 -15.68
N ALA A 38 3.77 -0.21 -16.94
CA ALA A 38 3.69 -1.25 -17.96
C ALA A 38 4.59 -2.46 -17.61
N LEU A 39 5.81 -2.22 -17.13
CA LEU A 39 6.71 -3.27 -16.68
C LEU A 39 6.13 -4.03 -15.48
N LEU A 40 5.56 -3.31 -14.52
CA LEU A 40 4.96 -3.90 -13.34
C LEU A 40 3.74 -4.75 -13.72
N LYS A 41 2.86 -4.25 -14.60
CA LYS A 41 1.71 -5.01 -15.13
C LYS A 41 2.13 -6.22 -15.95
N ALA A 42 3.21 -6.13 -16.73
CA ALA A 42 3.72 -7.25 -17.50
C ALA A 42 4.32 -8.37 -16.64
N ARG A 43 4.68 -8.05 -15.38
CA ARG A 43 5.23 -9.02 -14.41
C ARG A 43 4.30 -9.30 -13.23
N SER A 44 3.13 -8.67 -13.17
CA SER A 44 2.11 -9.00 -12.19
C SER A 44 1.40 -10.27 -12.60
N PHE A 45 1.20 -11.17 -11.64
CA PHE A 45 0.31 -12.31 -11.80
C PHE A 45 -0.96 -12.03 -11.00
N ASP A 46 -2.11 -12.23 -11.64
CA ASP A 46 -3.37 -12.32 -10.92
C ASP A 46 -3.36 -13.65 -10.14
N VAL A 47 -3.31 -13.54 -8.81
CA VAL A 47 -3.34 -14.71 -7.92
C VAL A 47 -4.78 -14.96 -7.50
N THR A 48 -5.32 -16.11 -7.89
CA THR A 48 -6.58 -16.63 -7.38
C THR A 48 -6.30 -17.62 -6.26
N PHE A 49 -6.90 -17.42 -5.09
CA PHE A 49 -6.80 -18.34 -3.97
C PHE A 49 -8.01 -19.28 -3.98
N ASP A 50 -7.77 -20.57 -4.22
CA ASP A 50 -8.77 -21.60 -3.92
C ASP A 50 -8.56 -22.07 -2.48
N VAL A 51 -9.44 -21.60 -1.59
CA VAL A 51 -9.41 -21.95 -0.16
C VAL A 51 -10.32 -23.17 0.10
N GLY A 52 -10.50 -24.03 -0.91
CA GLY A 52 -11.45 -25.14 -0.90
C GLY A 52 -11.32 -26.09 0.30
N ASP A 53 -12.28 -27.00 0.42
CA ASP A 53 -12.43 -27.91 1.57
C ASP A 53 -11.43 -29.08 1.58
N GLU A 54 -10.30 -28.96 0.88
CA GLU A 54 -9.31 -30.03 0.74
C GLU A 54 -8.64 -30.40 2.05
N TYR A 55 -8.55 -29.44 2.98
CA TYR A 55 -7.87 -29.58 4.25
C TYR A 55 -8.84 -29.36 5.42
N GLU A 56 -8.72 -30.20 6.42
CA GLU A 56 -9.32 -30.03 7.73
C GLU A 56 -8.30 -29.39 8.67
N ILE A 57 -8.66 -28.26 9.28
CA ILE A 57 -7.80 -27.59 10.27
C ILE A 57 -7.83 -28.38 11.57
N ILE A 58 -6.66 -28.69 12.13
CA ILE A 58 -6.53 -29.39 13.41
C ILE A 58 -6.27 -28.36 14.52
N GLU A 59 -5.20 -27.60 14.41
CA GLU A 59 -4.84 -26.57 15.38
C GLU A 59 -4.05 -25.42 14.75
N THR A 60 -4.11 -24.24 15.38
CA THR A 60 -3.28 -23.10 15.00
C THR A 60 -1.94 -23.16 15.72
N ILE A 61 -0.86 -23.14 14.95
CA ILE A 61 0.51 -23.24 15.46
C ILE A 61 1.27 -21.91 15.43
N GLY A 62 0.77 -20.89 14.71
CA GLY A 62 1.39 -19.57 14.69
C GLY A 62 0.48 -18.46 14.18
N ASN A 63 0.59 -17.28 14.78
CA ASN A 63 -0.08 -16.06 14.35
C ASN A 63 0.95 -15.00 13.98
N GLY A 64 0.87 -14.47 12.76
CA GLY A 64 1.67 -13.36 12.27
C GLY A 64 0.83 -12.11 12.07
N ALA A 65 1.50 -10.99 11.78
CA ALA A 65 0.84 -9.72 11.51
C ALA A 65 -0.08 -9.75 10.28
N TYR A 66 0.13 -10.73 9.38
CA TYR A 66 -0.56 -10.82 8.10
C TYR A 66 -1.17 -12.21 7.82
N GLY A 67 -1.19 -13.12 8.80
CA GLY A 67 -1.75 -14.46 8.59
C GLY A 67 -1.64 -15.40 9.79
N VAL A 68 -2.27 -16.56 9.65
CA VAL A 68 -2.30 -17.64 10.64
C VAL A 68 -1.78 -18.91 10.00
N VAL A 69 -0.88 -19.61 10.68
CA VAL A 69 -0.36 -20.93 10.29
C VAL A 69 -1.02 -21.97 11.16
N SER A 70 -1.64 -22.97 10.53
CA SER A 70 -2.34 -24.05 11.22
C SER A 70 -1.84 -25.40 10.70
N SER A 71 -1.76 -26.38 11.60
CA SER A 71 -1.65 -27.77 11.17
C SER A 71 -2.99 -28.21 10.56
N ALA A 72 -2.89 -28.99 9.50
CA ALA A 72 -4.03 -29.40 8.72
C ALA A 72 -3.88 -30.84 8.26
N ARG A 73 -5.01 -31.51 8.04
CA ARG A 73 -5.09 -32.84 7.43
C ARG A 73 -5.75 -32.74 6.08
N ARG A 74 -5.09 -33.26 5.05
CA ARG A 74 -5.69 -33.37 3.72
C ARG A 74 -6.80 -34.43 3.75
N ARG A 75 -8.03 -34.06 3.40
CA ARG A 75 -9.20 -34.94 3.54
C ARG A 75 -9.11 -36.21 2.72
N LEU A 76 -8.61 -36.14 1.49
CA LEU A 76 -8.60 -37.26 0.56
C LEU A 76 -7.49 -38.29 0.85
N THR A 77 -6.34 -37.83 1.37
CA THR A 77 -5.17 -38.70 1.60
C THR A 77 -4.93 -38.98 3.08
N GLY A 78 -5.50 -38.18 3.97
CA GLY A 78 -5.20 -38.21 5.41
C GLY A 78 -3.82 -37.65 5.77
N GLU A 79 -3.07 -37.13 4.80
CA GLU A 79 -1.72 -36.59 5.00
C GLU A 79 -1.76 -35.34 5.87
N LEU A 80 -0.80 -35.24 6.79
CA LEU A 80 -0.65 -34.09 7.69
C LEU A 80 0.27 -33.03 7.06
N ALA A 81 -0.17 -31.78 7.11
CA ALA A 81 0.60 -30.59 6.72
C ALA A 81 0.65 -29.61 7.90
N SER A 82 1.73 -28.82 7.97
CA SER A 82 1.99 -27.84 9.03
C SER A 82 2.72 -26.63 8.47
#